data_AF-A0A444JQZ0-F1
#
_entry.id   AF-A0A444JQZ0-F1
#
_cell.length_a   1.000
_cell.length_b   1.000
_cell.length_c   1.000
_cell.angle_alpha   90.00
_cell.angle_beta   90.00
_cell.angle_gamma   90.00
#
_symmetry.space_group_name_H-M   'P 1'
#
loop_
_entity.id
_entity.type
_entity.pdbx_description
1 polymer ?
#
loop_
_entity_poly.entity_id
_entity_poly.type
_entity_poly.pdbx_seq_one_letter_code
_entity_poly.pdbx_strand_id
1 'polypeptide(L)'
;MLKRPKMFLLLFLVSSAFWWFFEYLNHFVHNWYYLGPPITPFARVLTASLAFSTVLPAVLSTVYWIATFKQLHHAYTGYWTFRVPYPRRLALLALITSTLSLFALGAWPDSSYPLVWVSPLIVLVSLQALTGQKTIFSVLQNGDWRPFCLPAMAGLQCGFFWELWNYGCMTPWKYNIPFVDRFHLFEMPLLGYAGYLPFGLECTLIASFLGLRVHTSPSTQ
;
A
#
# COMPACT_ATOMS: atom_id res chain seq x y z
N MET A 1 6.83 17.35 -0.67
CA MET A 1 6.41 17.19 -2.08
C MET A 1 6.55 18.46 -2.90
N LEU A 2 6.05 19.62 -2.45
CA LEU A 2 6.09 20.89 -3.19
C LEU A 2 7.51 21.34 -3.63
N LYS A 3 8.56 20.97 -2.89
CA LYS A 3 9.96 21.27 -3.25
C LYS A 3 10.54 20.37 -4.35
N ARG A 4 9.82 19.34 -4.80
CA ARG A 4 10.26 18.39 -5.84
C ARG A 4 9.12 18.10 -6.84
N PRO A 5 8.67 19.09 -7.63
CA PRO A 5 7.49 18.96 -8.49
C PRO A 5 7.64 17.86 -9.55
N LYS A 6 8.83 17.68 -10.13
CA LYS A 6 9.10 16.60 -11.09
C LYS A 6 8.89 15.20 -10.49
N MET A 7 9.36 14.99 -9.27
CA MET A 7 9.16 13.73 -8.55
C MET A 7 7.70 13.52 -8.17
N PHE A 8 6.98 14.59 -7.83
CA PHE A 8 5.56 14.52 -7.56
C PHE A 8 4.75 14.15 -8.82
N LEU A 9 5.08 14.73 -9.97
CA LEU A 9 4.46 14.36 -11.25
C LEU A 9 4.77 12.90 -11.65
N LEU A 10 6.00 12.44 -11.41
CA LEU A 10 6.38 11.05 -11.65
C LEU A 10 5.53 10.05 -10.85
N LEU A 11 5.04 10.43 -9.66
CA LEU A 11 4.16 9.56 -8.88
C LEU A 11 2.90 9.18 -9.65
N PHE A 12 2.34 10.06 -10.47
CA PHE A 12 1.13 9.73 -11.23
C PHE A 12 1.38 8.60 -12.22
N LEU A 13 2.50 8.67 -12.94
CA LEU A 13 2.90 7.63 -13.90
C LEU A 13 3.20 6.30 -13.20
N VAL A 14 3.97 6.35 -12.11
CA VAL A 14 4.31 5.14 -11.33
C VAL A 14 3.07 4.56 -10.66
N SER A 15 2.12 5.40 -10.25
CA SER A 15 0.89 4.97 -9.60
C SER A 15 0.02 4.13 -10.51
N SER A 16 -0.10 4.48 -11.79
CA SER A 16 -0.82 3.65 -12.76
C SER A 16 -0.19 2.27 -12.88
N ALA A 17 1.13 2.18 -13.07
CA ALA A 17 1.83 0.90 -13.16
C ALA A 17 1.73 0.08 -11.86
N PHE A 18 1.83 0.76 -10.72
CA PHE A 18 1.70 0.16 -9.40
C PHE A 18 0.33 -0.49 -9.19
N TRP A 19 -0.77 0.18 -9.55
CA TRP A 19 -2.09 -0.43 -9.39
C TRP A 19 -2.39 -1.49 -10.44
N TRP A 20 -1.88 -1.35 -11.68
CA TRP A 20 -1.98 -2.42 -12.69
C TRP A 20 -1.35 -3.73 -12.24
N PHE A 21 -0.32 -3.68 -11.39
CA PHE A 21 0.22 -4.88 -10.75
C PHE A 21 -0.81 -5.56 -9.83
N PHE A 22 -1.59 -4.80 -9.05
CA PHE A 22 -2.68 -5.35 -8.24
C PHE A 22 -3.81 -5.90 -9.10
N GLU A 23 -4.19 -5.23 -10.19
CA GLU A 23 -5.14 -5.78 -11.17
C GLU A 23 -4.66 -7.09 -11.77
N TYR A 24 -3.36 -7.21 -12.06
CA TYR A 24 -2.77 -8.46 -12.51
C TYR A 24 -2.90 -9.57 -11.45
N LEU A 25 -2.60 -9.29 -10.18
CA LEU A 25 -2.79 -10.25 -9.09
C LEU A 25 -4.26 -10.63 -8.90
N ASN A 26 -5.17 -9.67 -9.10
CA ASN A 26 -6.61 -9.86 -8.97
C ASN A 26 -7.17 -10.83 -10.01
N HIS A 27 -6.52 -11.03 -11.16
CA HIS A 27 -6.91 -12.08 -12.11
C HIS A 27 -6.80 -13.50 -11.54
N PHE A 28 -6.02 -13.71 -10.48
CA PHE A 28 -5.92 -15.01 -9.82
C PHE A 28 -6.96 -15.15 -8.72
N VAL A 29 -7.12 -14.12 -7.88
CA VAL A 29 -7.94 -14.19 -6.67
C VAL A 29 -9.39 -13.74 -6.86
N HIS A 30 -9.67 -12.95 -7.89
CA HIS A 30 -11.01 -12.41 -8.20
C HIS A 30 -11.66 -11.67 -7.03
N ASN A 31 -10.86 -10.92 -6.27
CA ASN A 31 -11.27 -10.23 -5.05
C ASN A 31 -12.12 -8.99 -5.30
N TRP A 32 -11.91 -8.32 -6.43
CA TRP A 32 -12.75 -7.20 -6.85
C TRP A 32 -13.08 -7.28 -8.34
N TYR A 33 -14.22 -6.73 -8.72
CA TYR A 33 -14.68 -6.66 -10.11
C TYR A 33 -15.48 -5.38 -10.36
N TYR A 34 -15.43 -4.90 -11.60
CA TYR A 34 -16.07 -3.66 -12.00
C TYR A 34 -17.44 -3.92 -12.64
N LEU A 35 -18.45 -3.19 -12.19
CA LEU A 35 -19.78 -3.16 -12.80
C LEU A 35 -19.90 -1.95 -13.73
N GLY A 36 -20.65 -2.08 -14.82
CA GLY A 36 -20.89 -1.00 -15.76
C GLY A 36 -21.19 -1.49 -17.17
N PRO A 37 -21.59 -0.58 -18.07
CA PRO A 37 -21.80 -0.92 -19.47
C PRO A 37 -20.49 -1.41 -20.11
N PRO A 38 -20.57 -2.30 -21.12
CA PRO A 38 -19.40 -2.74 -21.83
C PRO A 38 -18.74 -1.55 -22.54
N ILE A 39 -17.46 -1.33 -22.25
CA ILE A 39 -16.61 -0.34 -22.92
C ILE A 39 -15.52 -1.06 -23.72
N THR A 40 -14.95 -0.38 -24.71
CA THR A 40 -13.86 -0.94 -25.52
C THR A 40 -12.63 -1.21 -24.65
N PRO A 41 -11.79 -2.22 -24.98
CA PRO A 41 -10.58 -2.51 -24.21
C PRO A 41 -9.64 -1.30 -24.08
N PHE A 42 -9.50 -0.51 -25.15
CA PHE A 42 -8.70 0.71 -25.12
C PHE A 42 -9.27 1.76 -24.16
N ALA A 43 -10.58 2.01 -24.21
CA ALA A 43 -11.23 2.95 -23.30
C ALA A 43 -11.08 2.49 -21.84
N ARG A 44 -11.19 1.18 -21.58
CA ARG A 44 -10.95 0.60 -20.25
C ARG A 44 -9.53 0.87 -19.76
N VAL A 45 -8.52 0.57 -20.57
CA VAL A 45 -7.12 0.78 -20.17
C VAL A 45 -6.85 2.26 -19.90
N LEU A 46 -7.37 3.16 -20.74
CA LEU A 46 -7.17 4.59 -20.57
C LEU A 46 -7.85 5.13 -19.31
N THR A 47 -9.14 4.84 -19.12
CA THR A 47 -9.91 5.32 -17.96
C THR A 47 -9.41 4.72 -16.65
N ALA A 48 -9.10 3.42 -16.64
CA ALA A 48 -8.49 2.76 -15.48
C ALA A 48 -7.11 3.34 -15.16
N SER A 49 -6.24 3.52 -16.16
CA SER A 49 -4.90 4.10 -15.93
C SER A 49 -4.98 5.52 -15.36
N LEU A 50 -5.95 6.33 -15.81
CA LEU A 50 -6.22 7.66 -15.26
C LEU A 50 -6.67 7.60 -13.80
N ALA A 51 -7.62 6.72 -13.45
CA ALA A 51 -8.05 6.53 -12.07
C ALA A 51 -6.87 6.07 -11.19
N PHE A 52 -6.14 5.05 -11.64
CA PHE A 52 -4.99 4.45 -10.95
C PHE A 52 -3.84 5.42 -10.76
N SER A 53 -3.69 6.43 -11.63
CA SER A 53 -2.63 7.44 -11.52
C SER A 53 -2.72 8.27 -10.23
N THR A 54 -3.88 8.30 -9.58
CA THR A 54 -4.13 9.17 -8.42
C THR A 54 -3.78 8.52 -7.08
N VAL A 55 -3.58 7.20 -7.06
CA VAL A 55 -3.43 6.39 -5.84
C VAL A 55 -2.20 6.78 -5.02
N LEU A 56 -0.98 6.69 -5.57
CA LEU A 56 0.25 7.07 -4.84
C LEU A 56 0.26 8.56 -4.45
N PRO A 57 -0.09 9.51 -5.34
CA PRO A 57 -0.20 10.91 -4.95
C PRO A 57 -1.16 11.13 -3.78
N ALA A 58 -2.33 10.49 -3.76
CA ALA A 58 -3.33 10.64 -2.71
C ALA A 58 -2.83 10.11 -1.36
N VAL A 59 -2.31 8.87 -1.33
CA VAL A 59 -1.81 8.25 -0.09
C VAL A 59 -0.64 9.06 0.46
N LEU A 60 0.35 9.38 -0.36
CA LEU A 60 1.54 10.10 0.10
C LEU A 60 1.21 11.53 0.57
N SER A 61 0.32 12.24 -0.14
CA SER A 61 -0.13 13.57 0.29
C SER A 61 -0.83 13.50 1.64
N THR A 62 -1.63 12.46 1.86
CA THR A 62 -2.29 12.19 3.14
C THR A 62 -1.27 11.89 4.23
N VAL A 63 -0.22 11.10 3.96
CA VAL A 63 0.86 10.90 4.94
C VAL A 63 1.53 12.22 5.34
N TYR A 64 1.88 13.07 4.37
CA TYR A 64 2.46 14.38 4.65
C TYR A 64 1.51 15.29 5.43
N TRP A 65 0.20 15.23 5.15
CA TRP A 65 -0.82 15.97 5.88
C TRP A 65 -0.95 15.48 7.32
N ILE A 66 -1.08 14.17 7.55
CA ILE A 66 -1.13 13.58 8.90
C ILE A 66 0.13 13.95 9.70
N ALA A 67 1.30 13.94 9.04
CA ALA A 67 2.57 14.29 9.68
C ALA A 67 2.65 15.77 10.13
N THR A 68 1.75 16.65 9.68
CA THR A 68 1.70 18.06 10.15
C THR A 68 1.08 18.21 11.55
N PHE A 69 0.29 17.23 12.00
CA PHE A 69 -0.32 17.26 13.33
C PHE A 69 0.69 16.81 14.37
N LYS A 70 1.14 17.75 15.21
CA LYS A 70 2.15 17.49 16.26
C LYS A 70 1.73 16.35 17.20
N GLN A 71 0.45 16.24 17.54
CA GLN A 71 -0.08 15.20 18.42
C GLN A 71 0.19 13.80 17.85
N LEU A 72 -0.16 13.57 16.57
CA LEU A 72 0.08 12.29 15.91
C LEU A 72 1.57 12.05 15.66
N HIS A 73 2.34 13.12 15.41
CA HIS A 73 3.77 13.02 15.23
C HIS A 73 4.49 12.57 16.52
N HIS A 74 4.10 13.07 17.69
CA HIS A 74 4.70 12.65 18.96
C HIS A 74 4.13 11.33 19.50
N ALA A 75 2.86 11.04 19.19
CA ALA A 75 2.16 9.85 19.68
C ALA A 75 2.75 8.52 19.20
N TYR A 76 3.71 8.50 18.28
CA TYR A 76 4.36 7.29 17.77
C TYR A 76 5.89 7.29 17.95
N THR A 77 6.40 8.11 18.87
CA THR A 77 7.83 8.16 19.22
C THR A 77 8.06 7.65 20.65
N GLY A 78 9.21 7.00 20.89
CA GLY A 78 9.58 6.50 22.23
C GLY A 78 8.88 5.19 22.63
N TYR A 79 8.36 4.45 21.65
CA TYR A 79 7.76 3.13 21.87
C TYR A 79 8.84 2.05 22.00
N TRP A 80 8.41 0.82 22.30
CA TRP A 80 9.29 -0.34 22.34
C TRP A 80 10.17 -0.45 21.09
N THR A 81 11.44 -0.80 21.33
CA THR A 81 12.43 -0.94 20.28
C THR A 81 12.36 -2.34 19.67
N PHE A 82 12.30 -2.43 18.35
CA PHE A 82 12.33 -3.71 17.64
C PHE A 82 13.63 -3.85 16.88
N ARG A 83 14.46 -4.84 17.27
CA ARG A 83 15.75 -5.14 16.63
C ARG A 83 15.66 -6.45 15.87
N VAL A 84 16.12 -6.43 14.62
CA VAL A 84 16.13 -7.61 13.74
C VAL A 84 17.55 -8.21 13.75
N PRO A 85 17.79 -9.37 14.39
CA PRO A 85 19.14 -9.85 14.68
C PRO A 85 19.96 -10.32 13.47
N TYR A 86 19.36 -10.55 12.29
CA TYR A 86 20.09 -10.95 11.08
C TYR A 86 19.42 -10.40 9.81
N PRO A 87 19.55 -9.09 9.52
CA PRO A 87 18.69 -8.41 8.56
C PRO A 87 18.78 -8.99 7.14
N ARG A 88 19.97 -9.43 6.69
CA ARG A 88 20.15 -9.99 5.35
C ARG A 88 19.60 -11.41 5.18
N ARG A 89 19.86 -12.31 6.12
CA ARG A 89 19.36 -13.71 6.05
C ARG A 89 17.84 -13.74 6.18
N LEU A 90 17.29 -12.95 7.10
CA LEU A 90 15.85 -12.81 7.27
C LEU A 90 15.20 -12.16 6.04
N ALA A 91 15.82 -11.13 5.45
CA ALA A 91 15.33 -10.55 4.20
C ALA A 91 15.34 -11.56 3.05
N LEU A 92 16.38 -12.39 2.92
CA LEU A 92 16.42 -13.42 1.87
C LEU A 92 15.31 -14.47 2.07
N LEU A 93 15.14 -14.96 3.30
CA LEU A 93 14.07 -15.92 3.62
C LEU A 93 12.69 -15.30 3.38
N ALA A 94 12.48 -14.05 3.82
CA ALA A 94 11.23 -13.31 3.62
C ALA A 94 10.96 -13.08 2.12
N LEU A 95 11.98 -12.76 1.32
CA LEU A 95 11.85 -12.61 -0.12
C LEU A 95 11.42 -13.92 -0.78
N ILE A 96 12.09 -15.03 -0.47
CA ILE A 96 11.76 -16.34 -1.04
C ILE A 96 10.33 -16.75 -0.65
N THR A 97 9.99 -16.66 0.63
CA THR A 97 8.67 -17.06 1.14
C THR A 97 7.54 -16.20 0.59
N SER A 98 7.69 -14.87 0.56
CA SER A 98 6.69 -13.97 -0.03
C SER A 98 6.55 -14.12 -1.54
N THR A 99 7.65 -14.39 -2.25
CA THR A 99 7.59 -14.68 -3.69
C THR A 99 6.87 -16.00 -3.95
N LEU A 100 7.19 -17.06 -3.20
CA LEU A 100 6.49 -18.34 -3.29
C LEU A 100 5.00 -18.21 -2.93
N SER A 101 4.67 -17.36 -1.97
CA SER A 101 3.27 -17.15 -1.58
C SER A 101 2.47 -16.43 -2.68
N LEU A 102 3.10 -15.59 -3.52
CA LEU A 102 2.44 -15.00 -4.69
C LEU A 102 2.09 -16.06 -5.74
N PHE A 103 2.89 -17.12 -5.88
CA PHE A 103 2.52 -18.26 -6.74
C PHE A 103 1.36 -19.07 -6.16
N ALA A 104 1.20 -19.10 -4.83
CA ALA A 104 0.07 -19.78 -4.18
C ALA A 104 -1.29 -19.13 -4.49
N LEU A 105 -1.30 -17.86 -4.95
CA LEU A 105 -2.53 -17.14 -5.37
C LEU A 105 -3.30 -17.88 -6.46
N GLY A 106 -2.59 -18.51 -7.40
CA GLY A 106 -3.22 -19.30 -8.47
C GLY A 106 -3.69 -20.69 -8.03
N ALA A 107 -3.12 -21.24 -6.97
CA ALA A 107 -3.43 -22.60 -6.51
C ALA A 107 -4.62 -22.63 -5.52
N TRP A 108 -4.68 -21.65 -4.61
CA TRP A 108 -5.73 -21.57 -3.57
C TRP A 108 -6.24 -20.14 -3.40
N PRO A 109 -6.94 -19.57 -4.41
CA PRO A 109 -7.33 -18.16 -4.42
C PRO A 109 -8.14 -17.76 -3.18
N ASP A 110 -9.11 -18.58 -2.77
CA ASP A 110 -10.00 -18.25 -1.66
C ASP A 110 -9.32 -18.13 -0.29
N SER A 111 -8.19 -18.83 -0.09
CA SER A 111 -7.45 -18.81 1.18
C SER A 111 -6.22 -17.89 1.13
N SER A 112 -5.66 -17.69 -0.06
CA SER A 112 -4.38 -16.97 -0.23
C SER A 112 -4.57 -15.51 -0.60
N TYR A 113 -5.79 -15.05 -0.90
CA TYR A 113 -6.05 -13.65 -1.26
C TYR A 113 -5.47 -12.59 -0.30
N PRO A 114 -5.37 -12.78 1.04
CA PRO A 114 -4.79 -11.76 1.91
C PRO A 114 -3.32 -11.46 1.57
N LEU A 115 -2.63 -12.44 0.97
CA LEU A 115 -1.23 -12.31 0.56
C LEU A 115 -1.04 -11.30 -0.57
N VAL A 116 -2.08 -10.97 -1.35
CA VAL A 116 -2.03 -9.90 -2.35
C VAL A 116 -1.63 -8.57 -1.71
N TRP A 117 -2.05 -8.31 -0.47
CA TRP A 117 -1.78 -7.05 0.23
C TRP A 117 -0.50 -7.06 1.06
N VAL A 118 0.01 -8.24 1.43
CA VAL A 118 1.14 -8.37 2.36
C VAL A 118 2.43 -8.82 1.67
N SER A 119 2.34 -9.73 0.69
CA SER A 119 3.51 -10.29 0.04
C SER A 119 4.27 -9.28 -0.81
N PRO A 120 3.64 -8.41 -1.63
CA PRO A 120 4.35 -7.35 -2.34
C PRO A 120 5.11 -6.41 -1.40
N LEU A 121 4.47 -6.02 -0.30
CA LEU A 121 5.10 -5.25 0.77
C LEU A 121 6.36 -5.94 1.31
N ILE A 122 6.28 -7.24 1.66
CA ILE A 122 7.43 -8.00 2.16
C ILE A 122 8.54 -8.12 1.11
N VAL A 123 8.19 -8.36 -0.16
CA VAL A 123 9.15 -8.38 -1.28
C VAL A 123 9.90 -7.05 -1.35
N LEU A 124 9.20 -5.91 -1.36
CA LEU A 124 9.81 -4.58 -1.44
C LEU A 124 10.73 -4.28 -0.25
N VAL A 125 10.29 -4.59 0.98
CA VAL A 125 11.15 -4.40 2.17
C VAL A 125 12.38 -5.30 2.13
N SER A 126 12.22 -6.54 1.65
CA SER A 126 13.33 -7.49 1.54
C SER A 126 14.36 -7.04 0.50
N LEU A 127 13.91 -6.55 -0.66
CA LEU A 127 14.79 -5.95 -1.67
C LEU A 127 15.52 -4.72 -1.13
N GLN A 128 14.83 -3.86 -0.36
CA GLN A 128 15.46 -2.71 0.29
C GLN A 128 16.54 -3.14 1.30
N ALA A 129 16.29 -4.19 2.08
CA ALA A 129 17.27 -4.73 3.02
C ALA A 129 18.49 -5.35 2.32
N LEU A 130 18.27 -6.11 1.24
CA LEU A 130 19.33 -6.79 0.49
C LEU A 130 20.23 -5.81 -0.29
N THR A 131 19.67 -4.71 -0.78
CA THR A 131 20.43 -3.62 -1.42
C THR A 131 21.20 -2.72 -0.42
N GLY A 132 21.12 -3.03 0.88
CA GLY A 132 21.83 -2.29 1.94
C GLY A 132 21.21 -0.92 2.24
N GLN A 133 20.01 -0.64 1.73
CA GLN A 133 19.27 0.57 2.06
C GLN A 133 18.67 0.48 3.46
N LYS A 134 18.43 1.63 4.09
CA LYS A 134 17.71 1.70 5.37
C LYS A 134 16.27 1.26 5.15
N THR A 135 15.84 0.23 5.88
CA THR A 135 14.46 -0.26 5.84
C THR A 135 13.57 0.50 6.81
N ILE A 136 12.25 0.33 6.67
CA ILE A 136 11.27 0.78 7.67
C ILE A 136 11.62 0.26 9.09
N PHE A 137 12.13 -0.97 9.20
CA PHE A 137 12.57 -1.57 10.47
C PHE A 137 13.80 -0.90 11.09
N SER A 138 14.62 -0.17 10.32
CA SER A 138 15.80 0.50 10.87
C SER A 138 15.44 1.61 11.86
N VAL A 139 14.29 2.27 11.67
CA VAL A 139 13.83 3.37 12.52
C VAL A 139 13.12 2.84 13.79
N LEU A 140 12.48 1.66 13.69
CA LEU A 140 11.89 0.95 14.85
C LEU A 140 12.91 0.57 15.92
N GLN A 141 14.19 0.45 15.55
CA GLN A 141 15.26 0.20 16.52
C GLN A 141 15.42 1.35 17.52
N ASN A 142 14.97 2.55 17.15
CA ASN A 142 14.97 3.75 17.98
C ASN A 142 13.59 4.07 18.58
N GLY A 143 12.62 3.14 18.49
CA GLY A 143 11.27 3.33 19.02
C GLY A 143 10.40 4.32 18.24
N ASP A 144 10.76 4.63 16.98
CA ASP A 144 10.00 5.50 16.10
C ASP A 144 9.11 4.68 15.15
N TRP A 145 7.82 4.66 15.46
CA TRP A 145 6.78 3.94 14.72
C TRP A 145 6.08 4.80 13.67
N ARG A 146 6.44 6.09 13.53
CA ARG A 146 5.84 6.98 12.53
C ARG A 146 5.90 6.43 11.09
N PRO A 147 7.03 5.81 10.63
CA PRO A 147 7.09 5.21 9.30
C PRO A 147 6.13 4.04 9.08
N PHE A 148 5.54 3.50 10.15
CA PHE A 148 4.53 2.44 10.08
C PHE A 148 3.12 2.99 10.26
N CYS A 149 2.90 3.76 11.33
CA CYS A 149 1.56 4.23 11.70
C CYS A 149 1.02 5.29 10.75
N LEU A 150 1.83 6.28 10.34
CA LEU A 150 1.33 7.35 9.48
C LEU A 150 0.91 6.85 8.09
N PRO A 151 1.69 5.97 7.42
CA PRO A 151 1.26 5.40 6.14
C PRO A 151 0.05 4.48 6.28
N ALA A 152 -0.03 3.67 7.33
CA ALA A 152 -1.18 2.81 7.56
C ALA A 152 -2.47 3.62 7.79
N MET A 153 -2.39 4.72 8.57
CA MET A 153 -3.51 5.65 8.76
C MET A 153 -3.90 6.35 7.46
N ALA A 154 -2.92 6.80 6.66
CA ALA A 154 -3.18 7.41 5.37
C ALA A 154 -3.84 6.43 4.40
N GLY A 155 -3.38 5.18 4.36
CA GLY A 155 -3.99 4.10 3.59
C GLY A 155 -5.45 3.90 3.97
N LEU A 156 -5.74 3.76 5.27
CA LEU A 156 -7.11 3.62 5.78
C LEU A 156 -7.99 4.84 5.43
N GLN A 157 -7.47 6.05 5.60
CA GLN A 157 -8.22 7.27 5.30
C GLN A 157 -8.53 7.37 3.81
N CYS A 158 -7.56 7.12 2.94
CA CYS A 158 -7.80 7.05 1.49
C CYS A 158 -8.80 5.96 1.13
N GLY A 159 -8.64 4.76 1.70
CA GLY A 159 -9.55 3.63 1.51
C GLY A 159 -11.00 3.98 1.87
N PHE A 160 -11.20 4.62 3.03
CA PHE A 160 -12.52 5.10 3.44
C PHE A 160 -13.16 6.04 2.41
N PHE A 161 -12.40 7.01 1.88
CA PHE A 161 -12.93 7.94 0.87
C PHE A 161 -13.15 7.27 -0.49
N TRP A 162 -12.31 6.32 -0.89
CA TRP A 162 -12.52 5.54 -2.11
C TRP A 162 -13.80 4.72 -2.01
N GLU A 163 -14.05 4.05 -0.90
CA GLU A 163 -15.29 3.31 -0.67
C GLU A 163 -16.52 4.22 -0.61
N LEU A 164 -16.39 5.40 0.00
CA LEU A 164 -17.45 6.41 0.00
C LEU A 164 -17.80 6.88 -1.42
N TRP A 165 -16.80 7.16 -2.27
CA TRP A 165 -17.04 7.61 -3.65
C TRP A 165 -17.48 6.48 -4.59
N ASN A 166 -17.10 5.24 -4.29
CA ASN A 166 -17.59 4.06 -4.98
C ASN A 166 -19.09 3.82 -4.72
N TYR A 167 -19.52 4.08 -3.49
CA TYR A 167 -20.89 3.84 -3.08
C TYR A 167 -21.89 4.66 -3.89
N GLY A 168 -22.75 3.98 -4.64
CA GLY A 168 -23.80 4.61 -5.45
C GLY A 168 -23.32 5.27 -6.74
N CYS A 169 -22.07 5.07 -7.16
CA CYS A 169 -21.61 5.54 -8.48
C CYS A 169 -22.17 4.67 -9.62
N MET A 170 -22.13 5.17 -10.87
CA MET A 170 -22.69 4.46 -12.03
C MET A 170 -21.92 3.20 -12.41
N THR A 171 -20.62 3.17 -12.11
CA THR A 171 -19.71 2.05 -12.44
C THR A 171 -18.93 1.63 -11.20
N PRO A 172 -19.60 1.02 -10.21
CA PRO A 172 -18.96 0.68 -8.95
C PRO A 172 -18.03 -0.52 -9.13
N TRP A 173 -16.97 -0.59 -8.33
CA TRP A 173 -16.29 -1.84 -8.07
C TRP A 173 -16.94 -2.55 -6.89
N LYS A 174 -17.11 -3.86 -6.99
CA LYS A 174 -17.63 -4.70 -5.91
C LYS A 174 -16.61 -5.73 -5.50
N TYR A 175 -16.73 -6.19 -4.26
CA TYR A 175 -15.82 -7.15 -3.68
C TYR A 175 -16.41 -8.55 -3.65
N ASN A 176 -15.54 -9.52 -3.79
CA ASN A 176 -15.76 -10.91 -3.46
C ASN A 176 -14.66 -11.29 -2.47
N ILE A 177 -14.98 -11.25 -1.16
CA ILE A 177 -14.00 -11.56 -0.12
C ILE A 177 -14.43 -12.85 0.59
N PRO A 178 -13.85 -14.00 0.22
CA PRO A 178 -14.24 -15.29 0.78
C PRO A 178 -14.20 -15.29 2.31
N PHE A 179 -15.17 -15.96 2.92
CA PHE A 179 -15.31 -16.20 4.36
C PHE A 179 -15.58 -14.97 5.25
N VAL A 180 -15.33 -13.74 4.79
CA VAL A 180 -15.40 -12.53 5.62
C VAL A 180 -16.31 -11.43 5.05
N ASP A 181 -17.18 -11.78 4.10
CA ASP A 181 -18.15 -10.87 3.48
C ASP A 181 -19.31 -10.51 4.44
N ARG A 182 -19.01 -9.77 5.52
CA ARG A 182 -19.96 -9.33 6.55
C ARG A 182 -19.60 -7.95 7.07
N PHE A 183 -20.59 -7.30 7.71
CA PHE A 183 -20.46 -5.97 8.33
C PHE A 183 -19.92 -4.93 7.35
N HIS A 184 -20.63 -4.75 6.23
CA HIS A 184 -20.23 -3.84 5.18
C HIS A 184 -20.28 -2.38 5.65
N LEU A 185 -19.21 -1.66 5.32
CA LEU A 185 -19.16 -0.21 5.32
C LEU A 185 -18.97 0.20 3.86
N PHE A 186 -20.03 0.75 3.26
CA PHE A 186 -20.17 0.89 1.80
C PHE A 186 -20.18 -0.47 1.09
N GLU A 187 -19.41 -0.66 0.02
CA GLU A 187 -19.35 -1.93 -0.74
C GLU A 187 -18.35 -2.92 -0.12
N MET A 188 -17.47 -2.49 0.79
CA MET A 188 -16.43 -3.32 1.38
C MET A 188 -16.82 -3.88 2.76
N PRO A 189 -16.59 -5.18 3.06
CA PRO A 189 -16.74 -5.70 4.41
C PRO A 189 -15.69 -5.10 5.35
N LEU A 190 -16.02 -4.94 6.64
CA LEU A 190 -15.15 -4.27 7.61
C LEU A 190 -13.73 -4.86 7.67
N LEU A 191 -13.60 -6.19 7.57
CA LEU A 191 -12.29 -6.88 7.56
C LEU A 191 -11.48 -6.59 6.29
N GLY A 192 -12.14 -6.23 5.18
CA GLY A 192 -11.48 -5.81 3.95
C GLY A 192 -10.62 -4.56 4.15
N TYR A 193 -11.03 -3.63 5.02
CA TYR A 193 -10.28 -2.40 5.30
C TYR A 193 -8.89 -2.67 5.90
N ALA A 194 -8.66 -3.85 6.49
CA ALA A 194 -7.34 -4.24 6.98
C ALA A 194 -6.29 -4.28 5.86
N GLY A 195 -6.70 -4.49 4.60
CA GLY A 195 -5.81 -4.43 3.43
C GLY A 195 -5.21 -3.06 3.19
N TYR A 196 -5.90 -1.97 3.58
CA TYR A 196 -5.38 -0.61 3.43
C TYR A 196 -4.19 -0.30 4.36
N LEU A 197 -4.03 -1.04 5.46
CA LEU A 197 -2.92 -0.89 6.40
C LEU A 197 -1.56 -1.20 5.74
N PRO A 198 -1.30 -2.42 5.22
CA PRO A 198 -0.06 -2.72 4.52
C PRO A 198 0.04 -1.95 3.19
N PHE A 199 -1.09 -1.68 2.52
CA PHE A 199 -1.11 -0.92 1.27
C PHE A 199 -0.53 0.50 1.43
N GLY A 200 -0.85 1.18 2.53
CA GLY A 200 -0.27 2.50 2.85
C GLY A 200 1.25 2.45 3.01
N LEU A 201 1.78 1.40 3.66
CA LEU A 201 3.22 1.16 3.77
C LEU A 201 3.86 0.93 2.41
N GLU A 202 3.22 0.13 1.57
CA GLU A 202 3.69 -0.18 0.22
C GLU A 202 3.84 1.08 -0.62
N CYS A 203 2.85 1.97 -0.58
CA CYS A 203 2.89 3.26 -1.25
C CYS A 203 4.13 4.09 -0.83
N THR A 204 4.47 4.09 0.46
CA THR A 204 5.67 4.80 0.95
C THR A 204 6.98 4.14 0.57
N LEU A 205 7.01 2.81 0.44
CA LEU A 205 8.20 2.10 -0.05
C LEU A 205 8.44 2.38 -1.52
N ILE A 206 7.40 2.33 -2.36
CA ILE A 206 7.48 2.73 -3.77
C ILE A 206 8.03 4.16 -3.88
N ALA A 207 7.51 5.09 -3.07
CA ALA A 207 8.04 6.45 -3.02
C ALA A 207 9.53 6.49 -2.62
N SER A 208 9.95 5.66 -1.67
CA SER A 208 11.35 5.57 -1.25
C SER A 208 12.26 5.07 -2.37
N PHE A 209 11.82 4.10 -3.20
CA PHE A 209 12.58 3.65 -4.37
C PHE A 209 12.73 4.74 -5.43
N LEU A 210 11.76 5.64 -5.54
CA LEU A 210 11.85 6.85 -6.35
C LEU A 210 12.74 7.94 -5.72
N GLY A 211 13.24 7.74 -4.50
CA GLY A 211 14.05 8.73 -3.77
C GLY A 211 13.23 9.80 -3.04
N LEU A 212 11.92 9.61 -2.89
CA LEU A 212 11.06 10.41 -2.01
C LEU A 212 11.07 9.81 -0.61
N ARG A 213 11.77 10.47 0.32
CA ARG A 213 11.72 10.10 1.73
C ARG A 213 10.57 10.83 2.41
N VAL A 214 9.58 10.06 2.84
CA VAL A 214 8.39 10.56 3.55
C VAL A 214 8.74 10.92 4.99
N HIS A 215 9.78 10.29 5.55
CA HIS A 215 10.27 10.57 6.89
C HIS A 215 11.78 10.83 6.88
N THR A 216 12.16 12.08 7.10
CA THR A 216 13.51 12.43 7.55
C THR A 216 13.44 12.47 9.08
N SER A 217 14.17 11.60 9.77
CA SER A 217 14.46 11.86 11.18
C SER A 217 14.96 13.31 11.28
N PRO A 218 14.60 14.08 12.31
CA PRO A 218 15.30 15.33 12.55
C PRO A 218 16.79 14.99 12.57
N SER A 219 17.55 15.67 11.71
CA SER A 219 18.99 15.75 11.90
C SER A 219 19.18 16.15 13.35
N THR A 220 19.81 15.28 14.14
CA THR A 220 20.48 15.70 15.37
C THR A 220 21.38 16.87 14.99
N GLN A 221 20.87 18.08 15.20
CA GLN A 221 21.70 19.26 15.42
C GLN A 221 22.21 19.19 16.84
#